data_AF-A0A2W0BMZ9-F1
#
_entry.id   AF-A0A2W0BMZ9-F1
#
_cell.length_a   1.000
_cell.length_b   1.000
_cell.length_c   1.000
_cell.angle_alpha   90.00
_cell.angle_beta   90.00
_cell.angle_gamma   90.00
#
_symmetry.space_group_name_H-M   'P 1'
#
loop_
_entity.id
_entity.type
_entity.pdbx_description
1 polymer ?
#
loop_
_entity_poly.entity_id
_entity_poly.type
_entity_poly.pdbx_seq_one_letter_code
_entity_poly.pdbx_strand_id
1 'polypeptide(L)'
;MFCLEHERKVGNDWVVQYGSRWLQIEAQQQTPVSAGNTVVIREHRDRSLTLLLHSKVLKWHELSERPKKLAALPRRRVVMRPKPAPQHPWRRSIQGGPKR
;
A
#
# COMPACT_ATOMS: atom_id res chain seq x y z
N MET A 1 -20.02 17.93 24.72
CA MET A 1 -19.31 16.65 24.72
C MET A 1 -17.87 16.93 24.30
N PHE A 2 -16.86 16.50 25.05
CA PHE A 2 -15.45 16.78 24.76
C PHE A 2 -14.81 15.52 24.17
N CYS A 3 -14.24 15.64 22.97
CA CYS A 3 -13.46 14.60 22.30
C CYS A 3 -12.18 15.25 21.76
N LEU A 4 -11.07 14.52 21.77
CA LEU A 4 -9.82 14.98 21.15
C LEU A 4 -9.78 14.52 19.70
N GLU A 5 -9.50 15.43 18.77
CA GLU A 5 -9.39 15.14 17.34
C GLU A 5 -7.92 15.18 16.92
N HIS A 6 -7.47 14.12 16.27
CA HIS A 6 -6.11 13.98 15.77
C HIS A 6 -6.10 13.63 14.29
N GLU A 7 -5.45 14.45 13.49
CA GLU A 7 -5.26 14.17 12.07
C GLU A 7 -4.05 13.25 11.84
N ARG A 8 -4.27 12.17 11.10
CA ARG A 8 -3.23 11.20 10.73
C ARG A 8 -3.37 10.79 9.28
N LYS A 9 -2.25 10.43 8.66
CA LYS A 9 -2.23 9.88 7.30
C LYS A 9 -2.32 8.36 7.36
N VAL A 10 -3.11 7.79 6.45
CA VAL A 10 -3.20 6.34 6.24
C VAL A 10 -1.94 5.85 5.53
N GLY A 11 -1.26 4.88 6.12
CA GLY A 11 -0.10 4.22 5.49
C GLY A 11 -0.47 3.36 4.29
N ASN A 12 0.54 2.87 3.56
CA ASN A 12 0.33 2.00 2.40
C ASN A 12 -0.36 0.67 2.75
N ASP A 13 -0.15 0.19 3.99
CA ASP A 13 -0.74 -1.04 4.50
C ASP A 13 -2.16 -0.81 5.10
N TRP A 14 -2.78 0.34 4.82
CA TRP A 14 -4.04 0.81 5.43
C TRP A 14 -4.03 0.87 6.96
N VAL A 15 -2.83 1.08 7.52
CA VAL A 15 -2.59 1.25 8.96
C VAL A 15 -2.43 2.72 9.29
N VAL A 16 -3.03 3.14 10.40
CA VAL A 16 -2.92 4.47 10.98
C VAL A 16 -2.24 4.36 12.34
N GLN A 17 -1.20 5.17 12.57
CA GLN A 17 -0.48 5.19 13.85
C GLN A 17 -1.06 6.25 14.79
N TYR A 18 -1.38 5.84 16.01
CA TYR A 18 -1.86 6.73 17.07
C TYR A 18 -1.12 6.46 18.38
N GLY A 19 -0.08 7.24 18.65
CA GLY A 19 0.79 7.03 19.81
C GLY A 19 1.48 5.67 19.73
N SER A 20 1.18 4.79 20.70
CA SER A 20 1.64 3.39 20.75
C SER A 20 0.70 2.39 20.06
N ARG A 21 -0.48 2.85 19.62
CA ARG A 21 -1.50 2.00 19.00
C ARG A 21 -1.40 2.02 17.47
N TRP A 22 -1.71 0.88 16.87
CA TRP A 22 -1.82 0.71 15.43
C TRP A 22 -3.28 0.39 15.09
N LEU A 23 -3.89 1.20 14.23
CA LEU A 23 -5.29 1.08 13.88
C LEU A 23 -5.33 0.65 12.41
N GLN A 24 -5.73 -0.59 12.14
CA GLN A 24 -5.85 -1.08 10.77
C GLN A 24 -7.27 -0.87 10.27
N ILE A 25 -7.39 -0.21 9.13
CA ILE A 25 -8.67 0.02 8.47
C ILE A 25 -9.04 -1.26 7.71
N GLU A 26 -10.26 -1.74 7.91
CA GLU A 26 -10.75 -2.95 7.23
C GLU A 26 -10.90 -2.68 5.72
N ALA A 27 -10.65 -3.68 4.88
CA ALA A 27 -10.84 -3.55 3.43
C ALA A 27 -12.33 -3.36 3.05
N GLN A 28 -13.24 -3.95 3.84
CA GLN A 28 -14.67 -3.90 3.58
C GLN A 28 -15.31 -2.65 4.20
N GLN A 29 -15.16 -1.53 3.51
CA GLN A 29 -15.72 -0.24 3.89
C GLN A 29 -16.87 0.16 2.95
N GLN A 30 -17.79 0.98 3.46
CA GLN A 30 -18.72 1.72 2.59
C GLN A 30 -18.03 2.89 1.86
N THR A 31 -16.89 3.36 2.38
CA THR A 31 -16.13 4.49 1.84
C THR A 31 -14.80 4.01 1.30
N PRO A 32 -14.42 4.36 0.06
CA PRO A 32 -13.11 3.99 -0.47
C PRO A 32 -12.00 4.70 0.32
N VAL A 33 -11.11 3.92 0.91
CA VAL A 33 -9.93 4.42 1.62
C VAL A 33 -8.69 4.11 0.80
N SER A 34 -7.94 5.14 0.46
CA SER A 34 -6.67 5.02 -0.25
C SER A 34 -5.50 5.29 0.69
N ALA A 35 -4.36 4.68 0.40
CA ALA A 35 -3.11 5.03 1.06
C ALA A 35 -2.79 6.52 0.82
N GLY A 36 -2.35 7.23 1.86
CA GLY A 36 -2.08 8.67 1.82
C GLY A 36 -3.28 9.55 2.17
N ASN A 37 -4.50 9.01 2.29
CA ASN A 37 -5.65 9.78 2.77
C ASN A 37 -5.42 10.29 4.20
N THR A 38 -5.88 11.51 4.47
CA THR A 38 -5.93 12.05 5.84
C THR A 38 -7.20 11.58 6.52
N VAL A 39 -7.05 10.97 7.69
CA VAL A 39 -8.15 10.55 8.57
C VAL A 39 -8.10 11.31 9.88
N VAL A 40 -9.26 11.54 10.47
CA VAL A 40 -9.42 12.14 11.80
C VAL A 40 -9.70 11.03 12.79
N ILE A 41 -8.88 10.95 13.83
CA ILE A 41 -9.07 10.06 14.97
C ILE A 41 -9.73 10.87 16.07
N ARG A 42 -10.95 10.49 16.46
CA ARG A 42 -11.60 11.01 17.67
C ARG A 42 -11.30 10.10 18.84
N GLU A 43 -10.69 10.64 19.87
CA GLU A 43 -10.60 10.02 21.19
C GLU A 43 -11.71 10.57 22.10
N HIS A 44 -12.55 9.66 22.57
CA HIS A 44 -13.61 9.93 23.52
C HIS A 44 -13.10 9.79 24.95
N ARG A 45 -13.84 10.34 25.93
CA ARG A 45 -13.44 10.36 27.35
C ARG A 45 -13.27 8.95 27.96
N ASP A 46 -13.96 7.97 27.42
CA ASP A 46 -13.87 6.55 27.77
C ASP A 46 -12.67 5.83 27.14
N ARG A 47 -11.79 6.56 26.41
CA ARG A 47 -10.67 6.05 25.60
C ARG A 47 -11.11 5.25 24.38
N SER A 48 -12.38 5.34 23.99
CA SER A 48 -12.85 4.81 22.71
C SER A 48 -12.33 5.68 21.57
N LEU A 49 -11.92 5.03 20.48
CA LEU A 49 -11.42 5.70 19.28
C LEU A 49 -12.46 5.60 18.16
N THR A 50 -12.58 6.65 17.36
CA THR A 50 -13.41 6.65 16.15
C THR A 50 -12.61 7.21 14.99
N LEU A 51 -12.51 6.46 13.89
CA LEU A 51 -11.87 6.95 12.68
C LEU A 51 -12.90 7.55 11.73
N LEU A 52 -12.59 8.74 11.23
CA LEU A 52 -13.41 9.50 10.32
C LEU A 52 -12.60 9.87 9.08
N LEU A 53 -13.18 9.61 7.91
CA LEU A 53 -12.65 10.05 6.62
C LEU A 53 -13.73 10.88 5.94
N HIS A 54 -13.46 12.17 5.70
CA HIS A 54 -14.43 13.10 5.09
C HIS A 54 -15.81 13.02 5.78
N SER A 55 -15.83 13.06 7.11
CA SER A 55 -17.05 12.94 7.95
C SER A 55 -17.76 11.58 7.93
N LYS A 56 -17.20 10.56 7.28
CA LYS A 56 -17.72 9.19 7.30
C LYS A 56 -16.95 8.34 8.29
N VAL A 57 -17.67 7.58 9.11
CA VAL A 57 -17.06 6.64 10.06
C VAL A 57 -16.49 5.46 9.30
N LEU A 58 -15.23 5.13 9.59
CA LEU A 58 -14.55 3.97 9.03
C LEU A 58 -14.63 2.79 9.99
N LYS A 59 -14.71 1.57 9.45
CA LYS A 59 -14.52 0.35 10.25
C LYS A 59 -13.03 0.07 10.42
N TRP A 60 -12.60 -0.21 11.63
CA TRP A 60 -11.20 -0.44 11.92
C TRP A 60 -11.10 -1.36 13.13
N HIS A 61 -9.95 -2.02 13.27
CA HIS A 61 -9.62 -2.80 14.46
C HIS A 61 -8.24 -2.41 15.00
N GLU A 62 -8.07 -2.49 16.31
CA GLU A 62 -6.78 -2.25 16.97
C GLU A 62 -5.86 -3.45 16.72
N LEU A 63 -4.62 -3.16 16.32
CA LEU A 63 -3.53 -4.12 16.30
C LEU A 63 -2.63 -3.86 17.51
N SER A 64 -2.52 -4.86 18.39
CA SER A 64 -1.62 -4.80 19.55
C SER A 64 -0.14 -4.74 19.14
N GLU A 65 0.21 -5.31 17.98
CA GLU A 65 1.57 -5.31 17.45
C GLU A 65 1.60 -4.79 16.01
N ARG A 66 2.72 -4.16 15.62
CA ARG A 66 2.95 -3.76 14.23
C ARG A 66 2.88 -5.01 13.36
N PRO A 67 2.07 -5.02 12.28
CA PRO A 67 2.02 -6.15 11.37
C PRO A 67 3.43 -6.37 10.81
N LYS A 68 4.00 -7.55 11.08
CA LYS A 68 5.35 -7.92 10.63
C LYS A 68 5.33 -7.94 9.11
N LYS A 69 6.18 -7.14 8.48
CA LYS A 69 6.43 -7.25 7.03
C LYS A 69 6.78 -8.70 6.75
N LEU A 70 5.99 -9.34 5.90
CA LEU A 70 6.33 -10.65 5.36
C LEU A 70 7.75 -10.56 4.80
N ALA A 71 8.61 -11.49 5.20
CA ALA A 71 10.00 -11.51 4.78
C ALA A 71 10.06 -11.38 3.25
N ALA A 72 10.86 -10.44 2.77
CA ALA A 72 10.98 -10.20 1.34
C ALA A 72 11.34 -11.52 0.65
N LEU A 73 10.48 -11.97 -0.27
CA LEU A 73 10.78 -13.12 -1.11
C LEU A 73 12.15 -12.88 -1.78
N PRO A 74 13.02 -13.91 -1.85
CA PRO A 74 14.32 -13.75 -2.45
C PRO A 74 14.14 -13.19 -3.87
N ARG A 75 14.83 -12.08 -4.16
CA ARG A 75 14.76 -11.44 -5.48
C ARG A 75 15.08 -12.48 -6.54
N ARG A 76 14.13 -12.75 -7.44
CA ARG A 76 14.32 -13.70 -8.54
C ARG A 76 15.49 -13.22 -9.38
N ARG A 77 16.58 -14.00 -9.44
CA ARG A 77 17.77 -13.66 -10.20
C ARG A 77 17.36 -13.52 -11.66
N VAL A 78 17.51 -12.33 -12.25
CA VAL A 78 17.26 -12.11 -13.67
C VAL A 78 18.32 -12.89 -14.43
N VAL A 79 17.95 -14.04 -14.98
CA VAL A 79 18.81 -14.78 -15.91
C VAL A 79 18.79 -13.99 -17.21
N MET A 80 19.90 -13.30 -17.51
CA MET A 80 20.08 -12.71 -18.84
C MET A 80 20.05 -13.85 -19.85
N ARG A 81 19.07 -13.83 -20.76
CA ARG A 81 19.03 -14.76 -21.87
C ARG A 81 20.23 -14.45 -22.78
N PRO A 82 21.04 -15.45 -23.15
CA PRO A 82 22.17 -15.22 -24.05
C PRO A 82 21.67 -14.68 -25.38
N LYS A 83 22.41 -13.73 -25.95
CA LYS A 83 22.11 -13.22 -27.28
C LYS A 83 22.24 -14.37 -28.28
N PRO A 84 21.36 -14.44 -29.29
CA PRO A 84 21.43 -15.49 -30.31
C PRO A 84 22.70 -15.34 -31.10
N ALA A 85 23.29 -16.48 -31.50
CA ALA A 85 24.49 -16.50 -32.33
C ALA A 85 24.31 -15.66 -33.61
N PRO A 86 25.40 -15.06 -34.14
CA PRO A 86 25.35 -14.27 -35.38
C PRO A 86 24.68 -14.98 -36.55
N GLN A 87 24.80 -16.32 -36.62
CA GLN A 87 24.22 -17.17 -37.65
C GLN A 87 22.74 -17.54 -37.46
N HIS A 88 22.03 -16.98 -36.45
CA HIS A 88 20.64 -17.33 -36.20
C HIS A 88 19.71 -16.81 -37.32
N PRO A 89 18.77 -17.62 -37.85
CA PRO A 89 17.96 -17.29 -39.03
C PRO A 89 17.23 -15.93 -38.97
N TRP A 90 16.69 -15.57 -37.80
CA TRP A 90 15.99 -14.29 -37.58
C TRP A 90 16.85 -13.01 -37.59
N ARG A 91 18.19 -13.13 -37.57
CA ARG A 91 19.10 -11.99 -37.76
C ARG A 91 19.27 -11.66 -39.24
N ARG A 92 19.12 -12.65 -40.13
CA ARG A 92 19.27 -12.46 -41.58
C ARG A 92 18.09 -11.70 -42.19
N SER A 93 16.88 -11.84 -41.63
CA SER A 93 15.68 -11.15 -42.14
C SER A 93 15.68 -9.63 -41.91
N ILE A 94 16.59 -9.12 -41.09
CA ILE A 94 16.68 -7.68 -40.75
C ILE A 94 17.63 -6.92 -41.70
N GLN A 95 18.45 -7.64 -42.48
CA GLN A 95 19.46 -7.05 -43.38
C GLN A 95 18.90 -6.73 -44.79
N GLY A 96 17.58 -6.84 -45.00
CA GLY A 96 16.92 -6.70 -46.31
C GLY A 96 15.86 -5.59 -46.41
N GLY A 97 15.89 -4.58 -45.54
CA GLY A 97 15.01 -3.40 -45.66
C GLY A 97 15.63 -2.33 -46.56
N PRO A 98 14.90 -1.74 -47.53
CA PRO A 98 15.48 -0.85 -48.54
C PRO A 98 15.96 0.46 -47.90
N LYS A 99 17.15 0.91 -48.29
CA LYS A 99 17.61 2.29 -48.08
C LYS A 99 16.84 3.19 -49.06
N ARG A 100 16.23 4.25 -48.53
CA ARG A 100 15.74 5.40 -49.32
C ARG A 100 16.87 6.03 -50.12
#